data_AF-A0A4R5BXK7-F1
#
_entry.id   AF-A0A4R5BXK7-F1
#
_cell.length_a   1.000
_cell.length_b   1.000
_cell.length_c   1.000
_cell.angle_alpha   90.00
_cell.angle_beta   90.00
_cell.angle_gamma   90.00
#
_symmetry.space_group_name_H-M   'P 1'
#
loop_
_entity.id
_entity.type
_entity.pdbx_description
1 polymer ?
#
loop_
_entity_poly.entity_id
_entity_poly.type
_entity_poly.pdbx_seq_one_letter_code
_entity_poly.pdbx_strand_id
1 'polypeptide(L)'
;MSDPCLTEVGWTGSALRLAGRLKPNGAVPEIELLLRERDGDGLLRMPASVERGEGHVLFKAQVDVSCAVGGDPLPGGLWEAALSIGAPMERSVVPLGRDRAPGLDASPRRRFLPGSCTVIVYFGADGDLTIDVGGRSHVAGSVAADALSWDERREEIIVGGHLGLRELSAPVSATLILAERHSRHTYEVIAMLEDRPGRLGYTAAVPVTRAFIDDPLPRGTWDVSLCLGFSGMHREMRLLAPGEPVDVQVWRRLRHVRVVSTSAPGPLTITVGRV
;
A
#
# COMPACT_ATOMS: atom_id res chain seq x y z
N MET A 1 12.04 4.08 -25.97
CA MET A 1 11.00 3.14 -25.50
C MET A 1 11.68 1.92 -24.94
N SER A 2 11.54 1.73 -23.63
CA SER A 2 11.96 0.53 -22.89
C SER A 2 10.96 -0.61 -23.11
N ASP A 3 11.35 -1.80 -22.69
CA ASP A 3 10.80 -3.09 -23.09
C ASP A 3 10.72 -3.95 -21.81
N PRO A 4 9.57 -4.54 -21.42
CA PRO A 4 8.27 -4.69 -22.12
C PRO A 4 7.36 -3.45 -22.04
N CYS A 5 6.56 -3.23 -23.09
CA CYS A 5 5.51 -2.21 -23.11
C CYS A 5 4.12 -2.86 -22.99
N LEU A 6 3.43 -2.57 -21.89
CA LEU A 6 2.09 -3.10 -21.61
C LEU A 6 1.02 -2.35 -22.42
N THR A 7 0.15 -3.09 -23.09
CA THR A 7 -0.90 -2.54 -23.98
C THR A 7 -2.31 -2.87 -23.49
N GLU A 8 -2.48 -3.87 -22.65
CA GLU A 8 -3.78 -4.28 -22.11
C GLU A 8 -3.63 -4.79 -20.67
N VAL A 9 -4.57 -4.37 -19.81
CA VAL A 9 -4.83 -4.95 -18.49
C VAL A 9 -6.34 -5.02 -18.36
N GLY A 10 -6.90 -6.19 -18.08
CA GLY A 10 -8.35 -6.33 -18.02
C GLY A 10 -8.81 -7.61 -17.35
N TRP A 11 -10.12 -7.68 -17.07
CA TRP A 11 -10.74 -8.87 -16.50
C TRP A 11 -11.58 -9.59 -17.55
N THR A 12 -11.54 -10.91 -17.56
CA THR A 12 -12.51 -11.78 -18.24
C THR A 12 -12.96 -12.83 -17.24
N GLY A 13 -14.15 -12.66 -16.68
CA GLY A 13 -14.57 -13.45 -15.51
C GLY A 13 -13.65 -13.16 -14.31
N SER A 14 -13.13 -14.20 -13.67
CA SER A 14 -12.09 -14.15 -12.62
C SER A 14 -10.68 -14.04 -13.18
N ALA A 15 -10.49 -14.09 -14.49
CA ALA A 15 -9.18 -14.10 -15.08
C ALA A 15 -8.66 -12.69 -15.40
N LEU A 16 -7.50 -12.35 -14.85
CA LEU A 16 -6.74 -11.17 -15.22
C LEU A 16 -6.02 -11.44 -16.54
N ARG A 17 -6.27 -10.59 -17.53
CA ARG A 17 -5.64 -10.60 -18.84
C ARG A 17 -4.63 -9.48 -18.94
N LEU A 18 -3.42 -9.83 -19.36
CA LEU A 18 -2.33 -8.91 -19.62
C LEU A 18 -1.85 -9.12 -21.05
N ALA A 19 -1.72 -8.04 -21.80
CA ALA A 19 -1.10 -8.10 -23.13
C ALA A 19 -0.14 -6.95 -23.31
N GLY A 20 0.87 -7.17 -24.14
CA GLY A 20 1.86 -6.15 -24.43
C GLY A 20 2.72 -6.52 -25.62
N ARG A 21 3.73 -5.68 -25.83
CA ARG A 21 4.69 -5.82 -26.91
C ARG A 21 6.11 -5.76 -26.36
N LEU A 22 6.97 -6.54 -27.00
CA LEU A 22 8.40 -6.53 -26.78
C LEU A 22 9.15 -6.21 -28.08
N LYS A 23 10.36 -5.68 -27.96
CA LYS A 23 11.23 -5.54 -29.13
C LYS A 23 11.71 -6.93 -29.58
N PRO A 24 11.75 -7.18 -30.89
CA PRO A 24 12.24 -8.46 -31.39
C PRO A 24 13.76 -8.51 -31.18
N ASN A 25 14.25 -9.50 -30.43
CA ASN A 25 15.68 -9.77 -30.29
C ASN A 25 16.06 -11.09 -30.94
N GLY A 26 15.68 -11.26 -32.22
CA GLY A 26 15.92 -12.48 -32.98
C GLY A 26 14.69 -13.39 -33.08
N ALA A 27 14.82 -14.64 -32.66
CA ALA A 27 13.71 -15.60 -32.64
C ALA A 27 12.62 -15.18 -31.64
N VAL A 28 11.40 -15.69 -31.81
CA VAL A 28 10.31 -15.46 -30.86
C VAL A 28 10.68 -16.13 -29.54
N PRO A 29 10.90 -15.37 -28.45
CA PRO A 29 11.26 -15.96 -27.17
C PRO A 29 10.06 -16.67 -26.56
N GLU A 30 10.32 -17.71 -25.79
CA GLU A 30 9.34 -18.22 -24.84
C GLU A 30 9.19 -17.19 -23.71
N ILE A 31 7.95 -16.95 -23.27
CA ILE A 31 7.62 -15.90 -22.29
C ILE A 31 6.71 -16.51 -21.22
N GLU A 32 7.02 -16.23 -19.97
CA GLU A 32 6.16 -16.53 -18.83
C GLU A 32 5.79 -15.24 -18.09
N LEU A 33 4.53 -15.16 -17.65
CA LEU A 33 4.11 -14.21 -16.63
C LEU A 33 4.49 -14.77 -15.27
N LEU A 34 5.23 -13.98 -14.50
CA LEU A 34 5.58 -14.26 -13.12
C LEU A 34 4.74 -13.39 -12.20
N LEU A 35 4.10 -13.98 -11.20
CA LEU A 35 3.58 -13.26 -10.04
C LEU A 35 4.41 -13.63 -8.83
N ARG A 36 5.07 -12.64 -8.24
CA ARG A 36 5.85 -12.81 -7.01
C ARG A 36 5.16 -12.12 -5.85
N GLU A 37 4.96 -12.82 -4.76
CA GLU A 37 4.49 -12.23 -3.52
C GLU A 37 5.58 -11.31 -2.96
N ARG A 38 5.21 -10.09 -2.55
CA ARG A 38 6.18 -9.08 -2.07
C ARG A 38 6.74 -9.43 -0.70
N ASP A 39 5.85 -9.85 0.21
CA ASP A 39 6.17 -10.05 1.63
C ASP A 39 6.32 -11.54 2.01
N GLY A 40 6.36 -12.42 1.01
CA GLY A 40 6.43 -13.87 1.19
C GLY A 40 7.21 -14.55 0.06
N ASP A 41 7.23 -15.88 0.10
CA ASP A 41 7.97 -16.69 -0.87
C ASP A 41 7.09 -17.17 -2.04
N GLY A 42 5.85 -16.67 -2.14
CA GLY A 42 4.91 -17.01 -3.19
C GLY A 42 5.46 -16.67 -4.59
N LEU A 43 5.47 -17.66 -5.48
CA LEU A 43 5.82 -17.49 -6.88
C LEU A 43 4.90 -18.31 -7.76
N LEU A 44 4.21 -17.64 -8.69
CA LEU A 44 3.41 -18.27 -9.73
C LEU A 44 3.99 -17.99 -11.10
N ARG A 45 3.99 -19.02 -11.95
CA ARG A 45 4.43 -18.96 -13.34
C ARG A 45 3.27 -19.36 -14.23
N MET A 46 2.96 -18.52 -15.21
CA MET A 46 1.92 -18.80 -16.19
C MET A 46 2.50 -18.63 -17.59
N PRO A 47 2.24 -19.57 -18.50
CA PRO A 47 2.67 -19.42 -19.88
C PRO A 47 2.01 -18.19 -20.52
N ALA A 48 2.78 -17.43 -21.29
CA ALA A 48 2.25 -16.40 -22.17
C ALA A 48 2.21 -16.94 -23.61
N SER A 49 1.10 -16.72 -24.31
CA SER A 49 1.06 -16.91 -25.76
C SER A 49 1.83 -15.79 -26.44
N VAL A 50 2.62 -16.14 -27.45
CA VAL A 50 3.51 -15.21 -28.14
C VAL A 50 3.23 -15.23 -29.63
N GLU A 51 3.09 -14.05 -30.23
CA GLU A 51 2.83 -13.87 -31.66
C GLU A 51 3.79 -12.86 -32.24
N ARG A 52 4.29 -13.11 -33.46
CA ARG A 52 5.18 -12.18 -34.15
C ARG A 52 4.36 -11.11 -34.84
N GLY A 53 4.51 -9.86 -34.41
CA GLY A 53 3.96 -8.68 -35.08
C GLY A 53 4.98 -8.03 -36.01
N GLU A 54 4.54 -7.02 -36.76
CA GLU A 54 5.43 -6.20 -37.58
C GLU A 54 6.38 -5.37 -36.71
N GLY A 55 7.64 -5.80 -36.62
CA GLY A 55 8.68 -5.11 -35.86
C GLY A 55 8.60 -5.24 -34.34
N HIS A 56 7.76 -6.15 -33.81
CA HIS A 56 7.62 -6.42 -32.39
C HIS A 56 7.12 -7.85 -32.12
N VAL A 57 7.27 -8.31 -30.88
CA VAL A 57 6.70 -9.56 -30.39
C VAL A 57 5.52 -9.22 -29.49
N LEU A 58 4.34 -9.73 -29.80
CA LEU A 58 3.15 -9.60 -28.96
C LEU A 58 3.12 -10.73 -27.95
N PHE A 59 2.86 -10.42 -26.69
CA PHE A 59 2.57 -11.42 -25.66
C PHE A 59 1.17 -11.23 -25.12
N LYS A 60 0.52 -12.34 -24.75
CA LYS A 60 -0.72 -12.36 -23.98
C LYS A 60 -0.61 -13.39 -22.88
N ALA A 61 -0.89 -13.00 -21.66
CA ALA A 61 -0.90 -13.86 -20.49
C ALA A 61 -2.25 -13.72 -19.78
N GLN A 62 -2.69 -14.82 -19.17
CA GLN A 62 -3.92 -14.86 -18.39
C GLN A 62 -3.66 -15.60 -17.08
N VAL A 63 -4.15 -15.05 -15.97
CA VAL A 63 -4.14 -15.71 -14.66
C VAL A 63 -5.54 -15.68 -14.08
N ASP A 64 -6.13 -16.86 -13.87
CA ASP A 64 -7.39 -16.98 -13.16
C ASP A 64 -7.14 -16.93 -11.65
N VAL A 65 -7.39 -15.77 -11.04
CA VAL A 65 -7.10 -15.56 -9.63
C VAL A 65 -8.03 -16.34 -8.70
N SER A 66 -9.08 -16.99 -9.23
CA SER A 66 -9.95 -17.87 -8.45
C SER A 66 -9.46 -19.33 -8.38
N CYS A 67 -8.47 -19.72 -9.18
CA CYS A 67 -7.92 -21.08 -9.22
C CYS A 67 -6.42 -21.14 -9.56
N ALA A 68 -5.67 -20.11 -9.18
CA ALA A 68 -4.28 -19.91 -9.57
C ALA A 68 -3.27 -20.91 -8.96
N VAL A 69 -3.50 -21.42 -7.74
CA VAL A 69 -2.52 -22.23 -7.00
C VAL A 69 -3.02 -23.65 -6.85
N GLY A 70 -2.64 -24.55 -7.76
CA GLY A 70 -3.09 -25.94 -7.70
C GLY A 70 -4.62 -26.11 -7.79
N GLY A 71 -5.33 -25.10 -8.32
CA GLY A 71 -6.79 -25.04 -8.36
C GLY A 71 -7.43 -24.14 -7.29
N ASP A 72 -6.66 -23.67 -6.31
CA ASP A 72 -7.14 -22.77 -5.25
C ASP A 72 -6.99 -21.28 -5.65
N PRO A 73 -7.80 -20.37 -5.07
CA PRO A 73 -7.66 -18.94 -5.28
C PRO A 73 -6.25 -18.41 -4.97
N LEU A 74 -5.87 -17.33 -5.63
CA LEU A 74 -4.64 -16.61 -5.35
C LEU A 74 -4.61 -16.22 -3.86
N PRO A 75 -3.56 -16.56 -3.08
CA PRO A 75 -3.51 -16.23 -1.67
C PRO A 75 -3.56 -14.72 -1.41
N GLY A 76 -4.15 -14.36 -0.26
CA GLY A 76 -4.23 -12.97 0.19
C GLY A 76 -2.85 -12.39 0.47
N GLY A 77 -2.54 -11.26 -0.16
CA GLY A 77 -1.21 -10.65 -0.15
C GLY A 77 -1.03 -9.67 -1.30
N LEU A 78 0.16 -9.11 -1.40
CA LEU A 78 0.55 -8.20 -2.48
C LEU A 78 1.45 -8.92 -3.47
N TRP A 79 1.05 -8.94 -4.73
CA TRP A 79 1.74 -9.67 -5.80
C TRP A 79 2.24 -8.70 -6.89
N GLU A 80 3.49 -8.88 -7.28
CA GLU A 80 4.16 -8.10 -8.32
C GLU A 80 4.22 -8.88 -9.63
N ALA A 81 3.84 -8.25 -10.73
CA ALA A 81 3.87 -8.86 -12.05
C ALA A 81 5.19 -8.57 -12.77
N ALA A 82 5.82 -9.61 -13.28
CA ALA A 82 7.02 -9.54 -14.12
C ALA A 82 6.89 -10.50 -15.31
N LEU A 83 7.69 -10.27 -16.36
CA LEU A 83 7.85 -11.24 -17.44
C LEU A 83 9.21 -11.91 -17.30
N SER A 84 9.21 -13.23 -17.46
CA SER A 84 10.40 -13.97 -17.83
C SER A 84 10.47 -14.08 -19.35
N ILE A 85 11.63 -13.79 -19.95
CA ILE A 85 11.81 -13.76 -21.40
C ILE A 85 13.00 -14.62 -21.81
N GLY A 86 12.74 -15.68 -22.55
CA GLY A 86 13.75 -16.54 -23.17
C GLY A 86 14.40 -17.53 -22.19
N ALA A 87 14.94 -18.61 -22.75
CA ALA A 87 15.59 -19.65 -21.96
C ALA A 87 17.06 -19.30 -21.62
N PRO A 88 17.54 -19.59 -20.40
CA PRO A 88 16.77 -20.09 -19.26
C PRO A 88 15.95 -18.98 -18.60
N MET A 89 14.70 -19.29 -18.23
CA MET A 89 13.68 -18.35 -17.73
C MET A 89 14.07 -17.54 -16.49
N GLU A 90 15.13 -17.94 -15.80
CA GLU A 90 15.57 -17.26 -14.57
C GLU A 90 16.52 -16.09 -14.84
N ARG A 91 17.04 -15.96 -16.06
CA ARG A 91 18.09 -14.97 -16.38
C ARG A 91 17.59 -13.60 -16.84
N SER A 92 16.36 -13.53 -17.35
CA SER A 92 15.80 -12.30 -17.91
C SER A 92 14.41 -12.06 -17.38
N VAL A 93 14.34 -11.58 -16.14
CA VAL A 93 13.11 -11.19 -15.47
C VAL A 93 13.00 -9.68 -15.48
N VAL A 94 11.91 -9.17 -16.06
CA VAL A 94 11.66 -7.73 -16.22
C VAL A 94 10.34 -7.36 -15.57
N PRO A 95 10.31 -6.35 -14.67
CA PRO A 95 9.06 -5.86 -14.10
C PRO A 95 8.09 -5.40 -15.18
N LEU A 96 6.81 -5.72 -15.02
CA LEU A 96 5.78 -5.34 -15.96
C LEU A 96 5.07 -4.07 -15.47
N GLY A 97 4.78 -3.13 -16.37
CA GLY A 97 3.92 -1.98 -16.08
C GLY A 97 4.61 -0.62 -16.10
N ARG A 98 5.93 -0.52 -15.98
CA ARG A 98 6.67 0.76 -16.06
C ARG A 98 6.44 1.48 -17.38
N ASP A 99 6.51 0.74 -18.48
CA ASP A 99 6.19 1.22 -19.82
C ASP A 99 4.81 0.76 -20.26
N ARG A 100 4.00 1.72 -20.72
CA ARG A 100 2.60 1.50 -21.09
C ARG A 100 2.27 2.21 -22.40
N ALA A 101 1.31 1.67 -23.13
CA ALA A 101 0.73 2.38 -24.27
C ALA A 101 0.06 3.70 -23.79
N PRO A 102 0.15 4.81 -24.54
CA PRO A 102 -0.41 6.11 -24.14
C PRO A 102 -1.93 6.15 -23.87
N GLY A 103 -2.68 5.12 -24.31
CA GLY A 103 -4.11 4.98 -24.06
C GLY A 103 -4.48 3.90 -23.04
N LEU A 104 -3.51 3.27 -22.38
CA LEU A 104 -3.79 2.27 -21.37
C LEU A 104 -4.34 2.94 -20.12
N ASP A 105 -5.59 2.62 -19.77
CA ASP A 105 -6.21 3.11 -18.54
C ASP A 105 -5.47 2.56 -17.30
N ALA A 106 -4.87 3.50 -16.56
CA ALA A 106 -4.06 3.27 -15.38
C ALA A 106 -4.86 3.24 -14.07
N SER A 107 -6.18 3.41 -14.15
CA SER A 107 -7.07 3.38 -12.97
C SER A 107 -7.03 1.99 -12.31
N PRO A 108 -7.07 1.91 -10.97
CA PRO A 108 -7.19 0.63 -10.27
C PRO A 108 -8.41 -0.18 -10.74
N ARG A 109 -8.19 -1.45 -11.08
CA ARG A 109 -9.21 -2.36 -11.59
C ARG A 109 -9.56 -3.39 -10.54
N ARG A 110 -10.78 -3.32 -10.03
CA ARG A 110 -11.28 -4.19 -8.97
C ARG A 110 -12.05 -5.40 -9.52
N ARG A 111 -11.89 -6.53 -8.84
CA ARG A 111 -12.71 -7.73 -8.99
C ARG A 111 -13.08 -8.30 -7.63
N PHE A 112 -14.27 -8.86 -7.54
CA PHE A 112 -14.72 -9.59 -6.36
C PHE A 112 -14.74 -11.08 -6.68
N LEU A 113 -14.08 -11.88 -5.85
CA LEU A 113 -14.09 -13.33 -5.90
C LEU A 113 -15.18 -13.87 -4.96
N PRO A 114 -15.59 -15.14 -5.11
CA PRO A 114 -16.40 -15.82 -4.12
C PRO A 114 -15.81 -15.68 -2.71
N GLY A 115 -16.66 -15.61 -1.68
CA GLY A 115 -16.23 -15.40 -0.30
C GLY A 115 -15.85 -13.95 0.05
N SER A 116 -16.28 -12.98 -0.78
CA SER A 116 -16.06 -11.54 -0.57
C SER A 116 -14.59 -11.11 -0.60
N CYS A 117 -13.69 -11.95 -1.12
CA CYS A 117 -12.31 -11.57 -1.34
C CYS A 117 -12.24 -10.55 -2.48
N THR A 118 -11.62 -9.41 -2.22
CA THR A 118 -11.42 -8.35 -3.22
C THR A 118 -10.04 -8.52 -3.84
N VAL A 119 -9.95 -8.45 -5.17
CA VAL A 119 -8.69 -8.39 -5.92
C VAL A 119 -8.61 -7.07 -6.67
N ILE A 120 -7.51 -6.34 -6.51
CA ILE A 120 -7.33 -5.03 -7.13
C ILE A 120 -6.02 -5.03 -7.90
N VAL A 121 -6.10 -4.68 -9.18
CA VAL A 121 -4.93 -4.55 -10.06
C VAL A 121 -4.68 -3.08 -10.32
N TYR A 122 -3.47 -2.60 -10.06
CA TYR A 122 -3.12 -1.19 -10.19
C TYR A 122 -1.64 -1.02 -10.50
N PHE A 123 -1.24 0.21 -10.84
CA PHE A 123 0.16 0.57 -11.02
C PHE A 123 0.70 1.22 -9.74
N GLY A 124 1.78 0.66 -9.19
CA GLY A 124 2.46 1.17 -8.00
C GLY A 124 3.16 2.50 -8.23
N ALA A 125 3.79 3.04 -7.16
CA ALA A 125 4.52 4.31 -7.23
C ALA A 125 5.68 4.25 -8.24
N ASP A 126 6.37 3.12 -8.32
CA ASP A 126 7.44 2.87 -9.30
C ASP A 126 6.90 2.54 -10.72
N GLY A 127 5.58 2.58 -10.90
CA GLY A 127 4.90 2.24 -12.15
C GLY A 127 4.67 0.75 -12.37
N ASP A 128 5.19 -0.12 -11.50
CA ASP A 128 5.06 -1.58 -11.60
C ASP A 128 3.61 -2.04 -11.41
N LEU A 129 3.18 -3.01 -12.22
CA LEU A 129 1.85 -3.62 -12.14
C LEU A 129 1.77 -4.52 -10.90
N THR A 130 0.83 -4.18 -10.03
CA THR A 130 0.63 -4.81 -8.72
C THR A 130 -0.78 -5.39 -8.62
N ILE A 131 -0.91 -6.54 -7.95
CA ILE A 131 -2.17 -7.23 -7.66
C ILE A 131 -2.30 -7.36 -6.13
N ASP A 132 -3.26 -6.66 -5.53
CA ASP A 132 -3.59 -6.76 -4.11
C ASP A 132 -4.78 -7.70 -3.92
N VAL A 133 -4.60 -8.74 -3.11
CA VAL A 133 -5.61 -9.76 -2.82
C VAL A 133 -6.00 -9.68 -1.34
N GLY A 134 -7.28 -9.42 -1.10
CA GLY A 134 -7.86 -9.35 0.23
C GLY A 134 -7.77 -7.99 0.92
N GLY A 135 -7.09 -7.00 0.34
CA GLY A 135 -7.10 -5.62 0.82
C GLY A 135 -6.50 -5.45 2.21
N ARG A 136 -5.57 -6.32 2.60
CA ARG A 136 -4.80 -6.18 3.85
C ARG A 136 -3.97 -4.90 3.77
N SER A 137 -3.71 -4.28 4.92
CA SER A 137 -2.77 -3.16 4.97
C SER A 137 -1.37 -3.67 4.63
N HIS A 138 -0.73 -3.01 3.67
CA HIS A 138 0.63 -3.34 3.26
C HIS A 138 1.56 -2.17 3.57
N VAL A 139 2.81 -2.47 3.93
CA VAL A 139 3.81 -1.44 4.24
C VAL A 139 4.14 -0.65 2.97
N ALA A 140 3.93 0.66 3.03
CA ALA A 140 4.09 1.59 1.91
C ALA A 140 5.17 2.65 2.20
N GLY A 141 6.20 2.27 2.96
CA GLY A 141 7.32 3.14 3.31
C GLY A 141 7.04 4.01 4.52
N SER A 142 7.57 5.23 4.50
CA SER A 142 7.46 6.19 5.61
C SER A 142 7.12 7.59 5.12
N VAL A 143 6.40 8.34 5.94
CA VAL A 143 6.10 9.77 5.72
C VAL A 143 6.36 10.56 6.99
N ALA A 144 6.90 11.76 6.86
CA ALA A 144 7.08 12.65 8.00
C ALA A 144 5.74 13.28 8.40
N ALA A 145 5.48 13.34 9.70
CA ALA A 145 4.52 14.30 10.24
C ALA A 145 5.09 15.71 10.09
N ASP A 146 4.23 16.67 9.77
CA ASP A 146 4.63 18.08 9.73
C ASP A 146 4.69 18.67 11.14
N ALA A 147 3.74 18.27 11.98
CA ALA A 147 3.57 18.83 13.31
C ALA A 147 2.90 17.86 14.29
N LEU A 148 3.24 18.04 15.56
CA LEU A 148 2.54 17.50 16.71
C LEU A 148 2.18 18.66 17.63
N SER A 149 0.96 18.65 18.16
CA SER A 149 0.56 19.63 19.16
C SER A 149 -0.38 19.02 20.20
N TRP A 150 -0.48 19.69 21.34
CA TRP A 150 -1.41 19.33 22.40
C TRP A 150 -2.62 20.27 22.37
N ASP A 151 -3.83 19.71 22.25
CA ASP A 151 -5.08 20.46 22.47
C ASP A 151 -5.45 20.37 23.95
N GLU A 152 -5.16 21.45 24.71
CA GLU A 152 -5.49 21.52 26.14
C GLU A 152 -6.99 21.42 26.44
N ARG A 153 -7.84 21.86 25.51
CA ARG A 153 -9.29 21.91 25.72
C ARG A 153 -9.91 20.52 25.61
N ARG A 154 -9.38 19.69 24.72
CA ARG A 154 -9.85 18.32 24.48
C ARG A 154 -8.98 17.25 25.12
N GLU A 155 -7.80 17.63 25.57
CA GLU A 155 -6.78 16.73 26.09
C GLU A 155 -6.40 15.64 25.06
N GLU A 156 -6.17 16.09 23.81
CA GLU A 156 -5.84 15.28 22.64
C GLU A 156 -4.46 15.66 22.08
N ILE A 157 -3.73 14.67 21.55
CA ILE A 157 -2.56 14.94 20.71
C ILE A 157 -3.04 15.11 19.27
N ILE A 158 -2.77 16.26 18.68
CA ILE A 158 -3.05 16.52 17.28
C ILE A 158 -1.82 16.14 16.46
N VAL A 159 -2.01 15.20 15.53
CA VAL A 159 -1.00 14.74 14.58
C VAL A 159 -1.36 15.27 13.20
N GLY A 160 -0.50 16.10 12.62
CA GLY A 160 -0.73 16.71 11.32
C GLY A 160 0.41 16.47 10.34
N GLY A 161 0.08 16.30 9.06
CA GLY A 161 1.07 16.20 8.00
C GLY A 161 0.47 16.31 6.61
N HIS A 162 1.27 15.98 5.60
CA HIS A 162 0.83 15.94 4.22
C HIS A 162 1.46 14.81 3.40
N LEU A 163 0.82 14.52 2.26
CA LEU A 163 1.27 13.57 1.25
C LEU A 163 1.37 14.28 -0.11
N GLY A 164 2.38 13.97 -0.89
CA GLY A 164 2.51 14.47 -2.26
C GLY A 164 1.48 13.84 -3.19
N LEU A 165 0.63 14.66 -3.85
CA LEU A 165 -0.41 14.14 -4.76
C LEU A 165 0.14 13.51 -6.05
N ARG A 166 1.41 13.75 -6.39
CA ARG A 166 2.04 13.13 -7.57
C ARG A 166 2.23 11.62 -7.43
N GLU A 167 2.09 11.08 -6.22
CA GLU A 167 2.46 9.70 -5.89
C GLU A 167 1.25 8.80 -5.60
N LEU A 168 0.03 9.35 -5.55
CA LEU A 168 -1.16 8.63 -5.11
C LEU A 168 -2.40 9.02 -5.93
N SER A 169 -3.15 8.00 -6.40
CA SER A 169 -4.57 8.18 -6.70
C SER A 169 -5.28 8.68 -5.43
N ALA A 170 -6.17 9.67 -5.49
CA ALA A 170 -6.74 10.28 -4.27
C ALA A 170 -7.33 9.21 -3.30
N PRO A 171 -6.84 9.10 -2.06
CA PRO A 171 -7.39 8.19 -1.07
C PRO A 171 -8.80 8.63 -0.66
N VAL A 172 -9.63 7.66 -0.28
CA VAL A 172 -11.00 7.87 0.17
C VAL A 172 -11.12 7.94 1.69
N SER A 173 -10.11 7.45 2.42
CA SER A 173 -10.05 7.49 3.88
C SER A 173 -8.61 7.49 4.38
N ALA A 174 -8.43 7.94 5.62
CA ALA A 174 -7.17 7.82 6.34
C ALA A 174 -7.44 7.47 7.81
N THR A 175 -6.61 6.61 8.37
CA THR A 175 -6.64 6.17 9.76
C THR A 175 -5.23 6.21 10.32
N LEU A 176 -5.05 6.82 11.48
CA LEU A 176 -3.83 6.71 12.25
C LEU A 176 -3.91 5.41 13.06
N ILE A 177 -2.98 4.50 12.83
CA ILE A 177 -2.86 3.24 13.57
C ILE A 177 -1.74 3.40 14.60
N LEU A 178 -2.07 3.13 15.86
CA LEU A 178 -1.14 3.12 16.97
C LEU A 178 -0.99 1.67 17.42
N ALA A 179 0.19 1.08 17.25
CA ALA A 179 0.48 -0.30 17.67
C ALA A 179 1.31 -0.29 18.95
N GLU A 180 0.80 -0.92 20.01
CA GLU A 180 1.53 -1.02 21.29
C GLU A 180 2.70 -2.01 21.13
N ARG A 181 3.89 -1.58 21.54
CA ARG A 181 5.15 -2.26 21.20
C ARG A 181 5.25 -3.70 21.73
N HIS A 182 4.64 -4.02 22.86
CA HIS A 182 4.81 -5.30 23.54
C HIS A 182 3.66 -6.28 23.28
N SER A 183 2.43 -5.79 23.31
CA SER A 183 1.20 -6.54 23.14
C SER A 183 0.73 -6.62 21.69
N ARG A 184 1.25 -5.73 20.82
CA ARG A 184 0.77 -5.54 19.44
C ARG A 184 -0.71 -5.17 19.34
N HIS A 185 -1.31 -4.74 20.45
CA HIS A 185 -2.66 -4.20 20.41
C HIS A 185 -2.69 -2.93 19.57
N THR A 186 -3.71 -2.80 18.73
CA THR A 186 -3.88 -1.64 17.86
C THR A 186 -4.93 -0.70 18.44
N TYR A 187 -4.67 0.58 18.29
CA TYR A 187 -5.60 1.65 18.59
C TYR A 187 -5.72 2.54 17.35
N GLU A 188 -6.94 2.73 16.86
CA GLU A 188 -7.20 3.36 15.56
C GLU A 188 -7.90 4.70 15.76
N VAL A 189 -7.41 5.72 15.06
CA VAL A 189 -7.99 7.07 15.08
C VAL A 189 -8.25 7.51 13.65
N ILE A 190 -9.49 7.90 13.34
CA ILE A 190 -9.82 8.44 12.02
C ILE A 190 -9.01 9.73 11.79
N ALA A 191 -8.32 9.81 10.65
CA ALA A 191 -7.64 11.02 10.22
C ALA A 191 -8.51 11.76 9.20
N MET A 192 -8.76 13.04 9.46
CA MET A 192 -9.41 13.92 8.51
C MET A 192 -8.46 14.21 7.35
N LEU A 193 -8.96 14.07 6.12
CA LEU A 193 -8.25 14.40 4.90
C LEU A 193 -8.71 15.76 4.37
N GLU A 194 -7.76 16.58 3.94
CA GLU A 194 -8.01 17.89 3.35
C GLU A 194 -7.23 18.02 2.03
N ASP A 195 -7.96 18.20 0.93
CA ASP A 195 -7.34 18.45 -0.38
C ASP A 195 -6.79 19.88 -0.43
N ARG A 196 -5.51 20.01 -0.77
CA ARG A 196 -4.81 21.28 -0.93
C ARG A 196 -4.07 21.29 -2.26
N PRO A 197 -3.81 22.47 -2.87
CA PRO A 197 -3.10 22.53 -4.14
C PRO A 197 -1.77 21.75 -4.11
N GLY A 198 -1.70 20.65 -4.84
CA GLY A 198 -0.50 19.81 -4.98
C GLY A 198 -0.20 18.83 -3.83
N ARG A 199 -1.01 18.79 -2.78
CA ARG A 199 -0.79 17.91 -1.61
C ARG A 199 -2.08 17.52 -0.91
N LEU A 200 -2.10 16.36 -0.28
CA LEU A 200 -3.19 15.94 0.59
C LEU A 200 -2.77 16.14 2.05
N GLY A 201 -3.45 17.02 2.77
CA GLY A 201 -3.26 17.18 4.21
C GLY A 201 -3.99 16.07 4.97
N TYR A 202 -3.41 15.64 6.09
CA TYR A 202 -4.08 14.78 7.05
C TYR A 202 -3.98 15.37 8.47
N THR A 203 -5.01 15.14 9.28
CA THR A 203 -5.02 15.52 10.70
C THR A 203 -5.78 14.49 11.52
N ALA A 204 -5.14 13.95 12.56
CA ALA A 204 -5.73 13.00 13.50
C ALA A 204 -5.63 13.55 14.94
N ALA A 205 -6.67 13.33 15.74
CA ALA A 205 -6.70 13.74 17.14
C ALA A 205 -6.71 12.49 18.03
N VAL A 206 -5.60 12.22 18.71
CA VAL A 206 -5.43 11.03 19.56
C VAL A 206 -5.88 11.37 20.98
N PRO A 207 -7.00 10.80 21.47
CA PRO A 207 -7.52 11.11 22.80
C PRO A 207 -6.66 10.46 23.87
N VAL A 208 -6.20 11.24 24.86
CA VAL A 208 -5.31 10.71 25.90
C VAL A 208 -5.99 10.61 27.27
N THR A 209 -7.00 11.40 27.57
CA THR A 209 -7.66 11.40 28.90
C THR A 209 -9.15 11.05 28.82
N ARG A 210 -9.85 11.64 27.86
CA ARG A 210 -11.27 11.51 27.57
C ARG A 210 -11.39 11.33 26.07
N ALA A 211 -12.27 10.45 25.62
CA ALA A 211 -12.83 10.60 24.29
C ALA A 211 -14.34 10.68 24.41
N PHE A 212 -14.93 11.45 23.50
CA PHE A 212 -16.38 11.63 23.42
C PHE A 212 -17.08 10.38 22.85
N ILE A 213 -16.32 9.53 22.14
CA ILE A 213 -16.83 8.39 21.38
C ILE A 213 -16.03 7.11 21.73
N ASP A 214 -14.69 7.18 21.68
CA ASP A 214 -13.81 6.02 21.92
C ASP A 214 -13.17 5.99 23.32
N ASP A 215 -12.55 4.87 23.69
CA ASP A 215 -11.73 4.80 24.91
C ASP A 215 -10.44 5.61 24.72
N PRO A 216 -9.95 6.36 25.72
CA PRO A 216 -8.71 7.11 25.58
C PRO A 216 -7.49 6.19 25.47
N LEU A 217 -6.47 6.59 24.69
CA LEU A 217 -5.26 5.81 24.41
C LEU A 217 -4.71 5.17 25.70
N PRO A 218 -4.61 3.83 25.77
CA PRO A 218 -4.13 3.15 26.97
C PRO A 218 -2.67 3.46 27.27
N ARG A 219 -2.23 3.10 28.49
CA ARG A 219 -0.82 3.23 28.86
C ARG A 219 0.04 2.28 28.02
N GLY A 220 1.24 2.72 27.67
CA GLY A 220 2.18 1.96 26.85
C GLY A 220 3.00 2.87 25.95
N THR A 221 3.85 2.26 25.14
CA THR A 221 4.59 2.92 24.06
C THR A 221 4.02 2.43 22.74
N TRP A 222 3.55 3.38 21.95
CA TRP A 222 2.79 3.13 20.73
C TRP A 222 3.59 3.59 19.53
N ASP A 223 3.88 2.68 18.62
CA ASP A 223 4.48 3.00 17.31
C ASP A 223 3.35 3.47 16.37
N VAL A 224 3.57 4.58 15.65
CA VAL A 224 2.52 5.25 14.88
C VAL A 224 2.70 5.05 13.37
N SER A 225 1.63 4.66 12.69
CA SER A 225 1.54 4.58 11.24
C SER A 225 0.27 5.26 10.70
N LEU A 226 0.32 5.71 9.46
CA LEU A 226 -0.80 6.26 8.72
C LEU A 226 -1.28 5.24 7.68
N CYS A 227 -2.50 4.75 7.83
CA CYS A 227 -3.14 3.86 6.87
C CYS A 227 -4.06 4.66 5.95
N LEU A 228 -3.78 4.62 4.65
CA LEU A 228 -4.58 5.26 3.61
C LEU A 228 -5.44 4.23 2.89
N GLY A 229 -6.74 4.47 2.84
CA GLY A 229 -7.70 3.63 2.12
C GLY A 229 -7.95 4.14 0.70
N PHE A 230 -7.89 3.25 -0.28
CA PHE A 230 -8.16 3.52 -1.70
C PHE A 230 -9.09 2.45 -2.26
N SER A 231 -10.39 2.72 -2.41
CA SER A 231 -11.33 1.83 -3.12
C SER A 231 -11.15 0.30 -2.86
N GLY A 232 -10.82 -0.08 -1.62
CA GLY A 232 -10.57 -1.48 -1.20
C GLY A 232 -9.09 -1.88 -1.01
N MET A 233 -8.13 -0.99 -1.26
CA MET A 233 -6.70 -1.15 -0.92
C MET A 233 -6.36 -0.35 0.34
N HIS A 234 -5.41 -0.83 1.13
CA HIS A 234 -4.90 -0.12 2.29
C HIS A 234 -3.37 -0.04 2.23
N ARG A 235 -2.83 1.18 2.36
CA ARG A 235 -1.39 1.43 2.41
C ARG A 235 -1.02 1.98 3.76
N GLU A 236 -0.19 1.26 4.49
CA GLU A 236 0.29 1.65 5.81
C GLU A 236 1.69 2.26 5.70
N MET A 237 1.80 3.53 6.04
CA MET A 237 3.05 4.28 6.02
C MET A 237 3.52 4.51 7.46
N ARG A 238 4.76 4.17 7.77
CA ARG A 238 5.34 4.52 9.08
C ARG A 238 5.45 6.03 9.21
N LEU A 239 4.96 6.58 10.31
CA LEU A 239 5.05 8.02 10.54
C LEU A 239 6.40 8.36 11.18
N LEU A 240 7.11 9.34 10.62
CA LEU A 240 8.33 9.89 11.20
C LEU A 240 7.98 11.11 12.05
N ALA A 241 8.66 11.26 13.18
CA ALA A 241 8.39 12.35 14.12
C ALA A 241 8.81 13.72 13.51
N PRO A 242 8.06 14.80 13.79
CA PRO A 242 8.50 16.15 13.46
C PRO A 242 9.59 16.63 14.44
N GLY A 243 10.15 17.82 14.20
CA GLY A 243 11.20 18.39 15.04
C GLY A 243 10.75 18.65 16.48
N GLU A 244 9.50 19.07 16.68
CA GLU A 244 8.95 19.43 17.99
C GLU A 244 8.09 18.28 18.55
N PRO A 245 8.49 17.64 19.67
CA PRO A 245 7.68 16.62 20.32
C PRO A 245 6.60 17.22 21.23
N VAL A 246 5.63 16.40 21.60
CA VAL A 246 4.70 16.67 22.70
C VAL A 246 5.29 16.09 23.99
N ASP A 247 5.29 16.87 25.07
CA ASP A 247 5.63 16.41 26.43
C ASP A 247 4.72 17.14 27.42
N VAL A 248 3.69 16.44 27.91
CA VAL A 248 2.66 17.02 28.77
C VAL A 248 2.34 16.12 29.96
N GLN A 249 1.83 16.73 31.03
CA GLN A 249 1.30 16.03 32.20
C GLN A 249 -0.22 16.13 32.19
N VAL A 250 -0.89 14.98 32.13
CA VAL A 250 -2.36 14.92 32.10
C VAL A 250 -2.90 14.23 33.34
N TRP A 251 -4.09 14.61 33.77
CA TRP A 251 -4.73 13.99 34.94
C TRP A 251 -5.64 12.83 34.50
N ARG A 252 -5.28 11.59 34.81
CA ARG A 252 -6.08 10.39 34.51
C ARG A 252 -6.35 9.57 35.77
N ARG A 253 -7.64 9.26 36.02
CA ARG A 253 -8.08 8.39 37.13
C ARG A 253 -7.37 8.73 38.45
N LEU A 254 -7.39 10.03 38.82
CA LEU A 254 -6.80 10.58 40.05
C LEU A 254 -5.26 10.56 40.13
N ARG A 255 -4.56 10.45 39.00
CA ARG A 255 -3.08 10.50 38.96
C ARG A 255 -2.60 11.32 37.77
N HIS A 256 -1.49 12.04 37.94
CA HIS A 256 -0.75 12.59 36.82
C HIS A 256 -0.10 11.46 36.00
N VAL A 257 -0.27 11.55 34.69
CA VAL A 257 0.31 10.65 33.70
C VAL A 257 1.05 11.52 32.71
N ARG A 258 2.34 11.22 32.51
CA ARG A 258 3.13 11.88 31.47
C ARG A 258 2.78 11.30 30.11
N VAL A 259 2.74 12.16 29.11
CA VAL A 259 2.51 11.81 27.71
C VAL A 259 3.62 12.44 26.91
N VAL A 260 4.40 11.61 26.21
CA VAL A 260 5.60 12.04 25.49
C VAL A 260 5.58 11.48 24.07
N SER A 261 5.94 12.28 23.07
CA SER A 261 6.26 11.78 21.74
C SER A 261 7.76 11.84 21.46
N THR A 262 8.21 11.03 20.50
CA THR A 262 9.57 11.18 19.94
C THR A 262 9.68 12.45 19.09
N SER A 263 10.91 12.91 18.90
CA SER A 263 11.28 13.98 17.97
C SER A 263 12.06 13.41 16.78
N ALA A 264 12.13 14.17 15.68
CA ALA A 264 12.94 13.84 14.51
C ALA A 264 14.41 13.54 14.90
N PRO A 265 15.13 12.69 14.14
CA PRO A 265 14.75 12.05 12.87
C PRO A 265 14.12 10.64 13.03
N GLY A 266 13.64 10.28 14.23
CA GLY A 266 13.15 8.94 14.51
C GLY A 266 11.71 8.67 14.05
N PRO A 267 11.26 7.39 14.09
CA PRO A 267 9.86 7.07 13.95
C PRO A 267 9.04 7.75 15.06
N LEU A 268 7.82 8.16 14.72
CA LEU A 268 6.90 8.69 15.69
C LEU A 268 6.44 7.59 16.63
N THR A 269 6.63 7.82 17.92
CA THR A 269 6.05 7.04 18.99
C THR A 269 5.35 7.95 19.98
N ILE A 270 4.27 7.47 20.58
CA ILE A 270 3.57 8.15 21.68
C ILE A 270 3.66 7.23 22.90
N THR A 271 4.19 7.77 24.00
CA THR A 271 4.29 7.06 25.27
C THR A 271 3.31 7.67 26.27
N VAL A 272 2.45 6.84 26.85
CA VAL A 272 1.48 7.24 27.87
C VAL A 272 1.79 6.49 29.17
N GLY A 273 2.25 7.20 30.20
CA GLY A 273 2.66 6.58 31.46
C GLY A 273 4.14 6.76 31.78
N ARG A 274 4.66 5.91 32.67
CA ARG A 274 6.06 5.95 33.06
C ARG A 274 6.90 5.20 32.02
N VAL A 275 8.01 5.83 31.63
CA VAL A 275 9.19 5.17 31.08
C VAL A 275 9.90 4.44 32.21
#